data_AF-A0A4S4C0D0-F1
#
_entry.id   AF-A0A4S4C0D0-F1
#
_cell.length_a   1.000
_cell.length_b   1.000
_cell.length_c   1.000
_cell.angle_alpha   90.00
_cell.angle_beta   90.00
_cell.angle_gamma   90.00
#
_symmetry.space_group_name_H-M   'P 1'
#
loop_
_entity.id
_entity.type
_entity.pdbx_description
1 polymer ?
#
loop_
_entity_poly.entity_id
_entity_poly.type
_entity_poly.pdbx_seq_one_letter_code
_entity_poly.pdbx_strand_id
1 'polypeptide(L)'
;MAIFRTGPFLVPSQTQNGSPINTVVVMLTNQTQRTLNAVFKINQVALNPQPLPPSGSPITVLHPPQRVRLQPNQAKSFAVPIDEQSETISITQSNPGSTALIVTVRGDVAGNGRGIIASVTGGFAAPGESLTISEPTMQIRHDEFVKVPIRKRK
;
A
#
# COMPACT_ATOMS: atom_id res chain seq x y z
N MET A 1 9.33 -15.59 -13.13
CA MET A 1 8.67 -14.94 -11.98
C MET A 1 9.01 -13.46 -12.01
N ALA A 2 8.01 -12.58 -11.98
CA ALA A 2 8.21 -11.13 -12.04
C ALA A 2 7.94 -10.49 -10.67
N ILE A 3 8.51 -9.32 -10.44
CA ILE A 3 8.25 -8.47 -9.27
C ILE A 3 7.66 -7.17 -9.80
N PHE A 4 6.50 -6.80 -9.30
CA PHE A 4 5.80 -5.56 -9.59
C PHE A 4 5.72 -4.73 -8.32
N ARG A 5 6.01 -3.44 -8.44
CA ARG A 5 5.90 -2.49 -7.34
C ARG A 5 5.15 -1.25 -7.81
N THR A 6 4.32 -0.71 -6.94
CA THR A 6 3.81 0.63 -7.12
C THR A 6 4.94 1.63 -6.86
N GLY A 7 4.82 2.85 -7.39
CA GLY A 7 5.49 3.98 -6.76
C GLY A 7 4.98 4.19 -5.33
N PRO A 8 5.71 4.95 -4.49
CA PRO A 8 5.14 5.42 -3.24
C PRO A 8 3.94 6.32 -3.56
N PHE A 9 2.80 6.03 -2.95
CA PHE A 9 1.62 6.89 -3.05
C PHE A 9 1.19 7.34 -1.66
N LEU A 10 0.72 8.58 -1.57
CA LEU A 10 0.32 9.20 -0.31
C LEU A 10 -1.00 8.61 0.18
N VAL A 11 -1.08 8.35 1.48
CA VAL A 11 -2.34 8.14 2.18
C VAL A 11 -2.66 9.45 2.91
N PRO A 12 -3.87 10.01 2.75
CA PRO A 12 -4.28 11.18 3.51
C PRO A 12 -4.14 10.94 5.02
N SER A 13 -3.81 11.98 5.79
CA SER A 13 -3.74 11.88 7.26
C SER A 13 -5.12 11.79 7.91
N GLN A 14 -6.16 12.25 7.23
CA GLN A 14 -7.53 12.32 7.72
C GLN A 14 -8.54 12.15 6.59
N THR A 15 -9.74 11.70 6.94
CA THR A 15 -10.91 11.67 6.07
C THR A 15 -11.44 13.09 5.85
N GLN A 16 -12.35 13.26 4.88
CA GLN A 16 -13.06 14.52 4.65
C GLN A 16 -13.81 15.02 5.90
N ASN A 17 -14.25 14.10 6.76
CA ASN A 17 -14.94 14.41 8.01
C ASN A 17 -13.98 14.75 9.17
N GLY A 18 -12.67 14.79 8.91
CA GLY A 18 -11.64 15.12 9.90
C GLY A 18 -11.25 13.97 10.84
N SER A 19 -11.74 12.75 10.60
CA SER A 19 -11.29 11.58 11.37
C SER A 19 -9.92 11.13 10.87
N PRO A 20 -8.95 10.79 11.74
CA PRO A 20 -7.65 10.33 11.30
C PRO A 20 -7.78 9.03 10.52
N ILE A 21 -6.98 8.87 9.46
CA ILE A 21 -6.87 7.57 8.78
C ILE A 21 -5.88 6.73 9.59
N ASN A 22 -6.39 5.67 10.24
CA ASN A 22 -5.57 4.76 11.04
C ASN A 22 -5.52 3.34 10.45
N THR A 23 -6.33 3.07 9.43
CA THR A 23 -6.41 1.77 8.78
C THR A 23 -6.49 1.95 7.27
N VAL A 24 -5.75 1.12 6.55
CA VAL A 24 -5.82 1.04 5.09
C VAL A 24 -6.21 -0.38 4.69
N VAL A 25 -7.20 -0.48 3.83
CA VAL A 25 -7.58 -1.74 3.18
C VAL A 25 -7.04 -1.72 1.76
N VAL A 26 -6.16 -2.67 1.46
CA VAL A 26 -5.65 -2.90 0.10
C VAL A 26 -6.31 -4.15 -0.46
N MET A 27 -6.95 -4.03 -1.62
CA MET A 27 -7.58 -5.13 -2.33
C MET A 27 -6.80 -5.46 -3.59
N LEU A 28 -6.26 -6.68 -3.67
CA LEU A 28 -5.61 -7.21 -4.87
C LEU A 28 -6.62 -8.03 -5.67
N THR A 29 -6.85 -7.64 -6.92
CA THR A 29 -7.77 -8.31 -7.84
C THR A 29 -7.02 -8.93 -9.01
N ASN A 30 -7.31 -10.20 -9.30
CA ASN A 30 -6.81 -10.88 -10.50
C ASN A 30 -7.74 -10.61 -11.68
N GLN A 31 -7.27 -9.85 -12.68
CA GLN A 31 -8.04 -9.56 -13.89
C GLN A 31 -7.71 -10.49 -15.06
N THR A 32 -6.92 -11.53 -14.82
CA THR A 32 -6.54 -12.50 -15.85
C THR A 32 -7.54 -13.65 -15.92
N GLN A 33 -7.47 -14.42 -17.02
CA GLN A 33 -8.22 -15.67 -17.19
C GLN A 33 -7.55 -16.88 -16.53
N ARG A 34 -6.41 -16.71 -15.84
CA ARG A 34 -5.68 -17.80 -15.18
C ARG A 34 -5.62 -17.58 -13.66
N THR A 35 -5.42 -18.66 -12.92
CA THR A 35 -5.11 -18.54 -11.50
C THR A 35 -3.77 -17.82 -11.31
N LEU A 36 -3.74 -16.82 -10.44
CA LEU A 36 -2.54 -16.09 -10.04
C LEU A 36 -1.99 -16.65 -8.71
N ASN A 37 -0.72 -17.03 -8.70
CA ASN A 37 0.04 -17.39 -7.51
C ASN A 37 1.10 -16.32 -7.25
N ALA A 38 0.85 -15.49 -6.24
CA ALA A 38 1.69 -14.36 -5.91
C ALA A 38 2.06 -14.31 -4.43
N VAL A 39 3.09 -13.52 -4.15
CA VAL A 39 3.49 -13.08 -2.82
C VAL A 39 3.19 -11.59 -2.76
N PHE A 40 2.37 -11.21 -1.80
CA PHE A 40 1.90 -9.85 -1.59
C PHE A 40 2.59 -9.22 -0.38
N LYS A 41 3.01 -7.96 -0.47
CA LYS A 41 3.65 -7.23 0.62
C LYS A 41 3.22 -5.77 0.57
N ILE A 42 2.94 -5.18 1.73
CA ILE A 42 2.67 -3.74 1.88
C ILE A 42 3.75 -3.15 2.79
N ASN A 43 4.35 -2.05 2.35
CA ASN A 43 5.27 -1.27 3.16
C ASN A 43 4.74 0.16 3.35
N GLN A 44 5.07 0.74 4.49
CA GLN A 44 4.92 2.15 4.80
C GLN A 44 6.26 2.85 4.68
N VAL A 45 6.23 4.08 4.18
CA VAL A 45 7.38 4.98 4.13
C VAL A 45 6.97 6.28 4.80
N ALA A 46 7.71 6.67 5.83
CA ALA A 46 7.57 7.98 6.45
C ALA A 46 8.19 9.05 5.55
N LEU A 47 7.39 10.05 5.14
CA LEU A 47 7.91 11.23 4.45
C LEU A 47 8.17 12.31 5.49
N ASN A 48 9.41 12.38 5.97
CA ASN A 48 9.82 13.42 6.90
C ASN A 48 10.12 14.70 6.10
N PRO A 49 9.58 15.87 6.49
CA PRO A 49 9.88 17.16 5.86
C PRO A 49 11.29 17.70 6.20
N GLN A 50 12.07 16.98 7.01
CA GLN A 50 13.38 17.39 7.51
C GLN A 50 14.50 16.79 6.64
N PRO A 51 15.71 17.39 6.57
CA PRO A 51 16.82 16.82 5.79
C PRO A 51 17.03 15.37 6.20
N LEU A 52 16.82 14.46 5.25
CA LEU A 52 16.97 13.03 5.48
C LEU A 52 18.36 12.80 6.08
N PRO A 53 18.50 12.06 7.19
CA PRO A 53 19.80 11.49 7.53
C PRO A 53 20.31 10.69 6.31
N PRO A 54 21.63 10.55 6.12
CA PRO A 54 22.22 9.96 4.91
C PRO A 54 21.76 8.52 4.60
N SER A 55 21.06 7.87 5.53
CA SER A 55 20.24 6.67 5.32
C SER A 55 18.76 7.08 5.13
N GLY A 56 18.23 6.93 3.91
CA GLY A 56 16.88 7.35 3.52
C GLY A 56 15.73 6.88 4.43
N SER A 57 14.53 7.44 4.22
CA SER A 57 13.35 7.23 5.05
C SER A 57 13.16 5.78 5.52
N PRO A 58 12.89 5.54 6.81
CA PRO A 58 12.65 4.19 7.30
C PRO A 58 11.44 3.58 6.57
N ILE A 59 11.64 2.37 6.04
CA ILE A 59 10.58 1.57 5.40
C ILE A 59 10.06 0.58 6.45
N THR A 60 8.84 0.78 6.91
CA THR A 60 8.15 -0.13 7.84
C THR A 60 7.36 -1.16 7.04
N VAL A 61 7.38 -2.43 7.45
CA VAL A 61 6.59 -3.48 6.81
C VAL A 61 5.24 -3.59 7.53
N LEU A 62 4.16 -3.16 6.88
CA LEU A 62 2.81 -3.25 7.43
C LEU A 62 2.16 -4.61 7.19
N HIS A 63 2.43 -5.18 6.02
CA HIS A 63 1.98 -6.52 5.69
C HIS A 63 3.18 -7.33 5.21
N PRO A 64 3.61 -8.34 5.99
CA PRO A 64 4.74 -9.17 5.60
C PRO A 64 4.41 -9.95 4.32
N PRO A 65 5.43 -10.43 3.58
CA PRO A 65 5.22 -11.20 2.36
C PRO A 65 4.31 -12.42 2.58
N GLN A 66 3.06 -12.35 2.11
CA GLN A 66 2.09 -13.44 2.22
C GLN A 66 1.79 -14.06 0.86
N ARG A 67 1.76 -15.40 0.79
CA ARG A 67 1.32 -16.10 -0.41
C ARG A 67 -0.18 -15.94 -0.60
N VAL A 68 -0.57 -15.63 -1.83
CA VAL A 68 -1.96 -15.58 -2.28
C VAL A 68 -2.15 -16.38 -3.54
N ARG A 69 -3.29 -17.06 -3.60
CA ARG A 69 -3.80 -17.74 -4.78
C ARG A 69 -5.15 -17.13 -5.12
N LEU A 70 -5.23 -16.50 -6.29
CA LEU A 70 -6.44 -15.82 -6.76
C LEU A 70 -6.92 -16.49 -8.04
N GLN A 71 -8.15 -16.97 -8.06
CA GLN A 71 -8.81 -17.42 -9.27
C GLN A 71 -9.06 -16.25 -10.24
N PRO A 72 -9.36 -16.52 -11.53
CA PRO A 72 -9.79 -15.47 -12.46
C PRO A 72 -10.91 -14.61 -11.86
N ASN A 73 -10.78 -13.29 -11.96
CA ASN A 73 -11.72 -12.29 -11.43
C ASN A 73 -11.92 -12.33 -9.90
N GLN A 74 -11.09 -13.06 -9.16
CA GLN A 74 -11.14 -13.07 -7.70
C GLN A 74 -10.32 -11.91 -7.12
N ALA A 75 -10.83 -11.34 -6.03
CA ALA A 75 -10.13 -10.37 -5.21
C ALA A 75 -9.83 -10.91 -3.81
N LYS A 76 -8.78 -10.38 -3.19
CA LYS A 76 -8.49 -10.56 -1.77
C LYS A 76 -8.07 -9.24 -1.15
N SER A 77 -8.66 -8.92 -0.01
CA SER A 77 -8.38 -7.71 0.76
C SER A 77 -7.44 -7.97 1.92
N PHE A 78 -6.70 -6.93 2.30
CA PHE A 78 -5.78 -6.90 3.42
C PHE A 78 -5.99 -5.59 4.17
N ALA A 79 -6.48 -5.67 5.40
CA ALA A 79 -6.52 -4.53 6.31
C ALA A 79 -5.17 -4.43 7.00
N VAL A 80 -4.56 -3.25 6.93
CA VAL A 80 -3.32 -2.94 7.65
C VAL A 80 -3.54 -1.69 8.51
N PRO A 81 -3.16 -1.74 9.80
CA PRO A 81 -3.05 -0.51 10.57
C PRO A 81 -1.94 0.34 9.96
N ILE A 82 -2.15 1.65 9.92
CA ILE A 82 -1.10 2.61 9.60
C ILE A 82 -0.78 3.37 10.88
N ASP A 83 0.51 3.49 11.18
CA ASP A 83 0.92 4.26 12.35
C ASP A 83 0.63 5.73 12.09
N GLU A 84 -0.16 6.35 12.97
CA GLU A 84 -0.21 7.78 13.11
C GLU A 84 1.21 8.22 13.52
N GLN A 85 1.86 9.06 12.72
CA GLN A 85 3.00 9.81 13.26
C GLN A 85 2.43 10.64 14.41
N SER A 86 2.73 10.25 15.65
CA SER A 86 2.38 11.01 16.85
C SER A 86 2.93 12.42 16.72
N GLU A 87 2.12 13.35 16.23
CA GLU A 87 2.42 14.76 16.36
C GLU A 87 2.09 15.15 17.81
N THR A 88 3.15 15.30 18.60
CA THR A 88 3.07 16.11 19.81
C THR A 88 2.82 17.54 19.32
N ILE A 89 1.55 17.96 19.36
CA ILE A 89 1.03 19.25 18.90
C ILE A 89 1.93 20.37 19.43
N SER A 90 2.74 20.95 18.54
CA SER A 90 3.37 22.24 18.72
C SER A 90 2.84 23.13 17.62
N ILE A 91 2.09 24.16 18.02
CA ILE A 91 1.32 25.06 17.18
C ILE A 91 2.26 25.87 16.29
N THR A 92 2.65 25.29 15.17
CA THR A 92 3.24 25.92 13.99
C THR A 92 2.86 25.02 12.84
N GLN A 93 2.26 25.56 11.78
CA GLN A 93 1.88 24.83 10.57
C GLN A 93 3.09 24.06 10.00
N SER A 94 3.31 22.83 10.43
CA SER A 94 4.12 21.84 9.74
C SER A 94 3.15 20.86 9.13
N ASN A 95 3.23 20.67 7.81
CA ASN A 95 2.47 19.63 7.12
C ASN A 95 2.59 18.33 7.91
N PRO A 96 1.48 17.71 8.34
CA PRO A 96 1.55 16.44 9.05
C PRO A 96 2.32 15.46 8.19
N GLY A 97 3.37 14.88 8.77
CA GLY A 97 4.31 14.02 8.06
C GLY A 97 3.54 12.99 7.24
N SER A 98 3.65 13.09 5.93
CA SER A 98 2.76 12.34 5.04
C SER A 98 3.22 10.89 5.01
N THR A 99 2.29 9.97 5.26
CA THR A 99 2.57 8.54 5.13
C THR A 99 2.39 8.11 3.68
N ALA A 100 3.39 7.44 3.10
CA ALA A 100 3.29 6.83 1.80
C ALA A 100 3.28 5.30 1.89
N LEU A 101 2.54 4.64 1.00
CA LEU A 101 2.50 3.19 0.89
C LEU A 101 3.16 2.71 -0.40
N ILE A 102 3.78 1.53 -0.31
CA ILE A 102 4.33 0.80 -1.45
C ILE A 102 3.76 -0.62 -1.43
N VAL A 103 3.01 -0.96 -2.48
CA VAL A 103 2.48 -2.30 -2.68
C VAL A 103 3.41 -3.08 -3.60
N THR A 104 3.81 -4.29 -3.16
CA THR A 104 4.66 -5.19 -3.94
C THR A 104 3.94 -6.50 -4.20
N VAL A 105 3.92 -6.92 -5.47
CA VAL A 105 3.39 -8.21 -5.91
C VAL A 105 4.51 -8.97 -6.61
N ARG A 106 4.81 -10.18 -6.13
CA ARG A 106 5.83 -11.05 -6.73
C ARG A 106 5.20 -12.38 -7.10
N GLY A 107 5.23 -12.79 -8.36
CA GLY A 107 4.61 -14.05 -8.74
C GLY A 107 4.62 -14.34 -10.23
N ASP A 108 3.67 -15.17 -10.64
CA ASP A 108 3.31 -15.49 -12.03
C ASP A 108 2.43 -14.41 -12.67
N VAL A 109 2.64 -13.14 -12.30
CA VAL A 109 2.00 -11.99 -12.94
C VAL A 109 2.63 -11.79 -14.33
N ALA A 110 1.80 -11.69 -15.37
CA ALA A 110 2.26 -11.43 -16.73
C ALA A 110 2.92 -10.04 -16.83
N GLY A 111 3.87 -9.88 -17.76
CA GLY A 111 4.61 -8.63 -17.98
C GLY A 111 3.86 -7.54 -18.74
N ASN A 112 2.75 -7.90 -19.38
CA ASN A 112 2.04 -7.13 -20.38
C ASN A 112 0.53 -7.42 -20.30
N GLY A 113 -0.31 -6.40 -20.49
CA GLY A 113 -1.78 -6.51 -20.57
C GLY A 113 -2.53 -6.28 -19.24
N ARG A 114 -3.80 -6.70 -19.15
CA ARG A 114 -4.58 -6.67 -17.90
C ARG A 114 -4.12 -7.82 -17.00
N GLY A 115 -3.41 -7.48 -15.92
CA GLY A 115 -2.87 -8.46 -14.97
C GLY A 115 -3.56 -8.40 -13.62
N ILE A 116 -3.24 -7.35 -12.88
CA ILE A 116 -3.67 -7.13 -11.51
C ILE A 116 -4.20 -5.72 -11.34
N ILE A 117 -5.14 -5.54 -10.42
CA ILE A 117 -5.50 -4.23 -9.88
C ILE A 117 -5.28 -4.25 -8.38
N ALA A 118 -4.66 -3.20 -7.85
CA ALA A 118 -4.68 -2.91 -6.43
C ALA A 118 -5.62 -1.72 -6.18
N SER A 119 -6.67 -1.92 -5.40
CA SER A 119 -7.52 -0.82 -4.91
C SER A 119 -7.19 -0.56 -3.46
N VAL A 120 -7.14 0.71 -3.09
CA VAL A 120 -6.76 1.16 -1.75
C VAL A 120 -7.87 2.04 -1.22
N THR A 121 -8.28 1.73 0.00
CA THR A 121 -9.28 2.48 0.76
C THR A 121 -8.68 2.82 2.10
N GLY A 122 -8.59 4.10 2.42
CA GLY A 122 -8.19 4.57 3.74
C GLY A 122 -9.42 4.80 4.59
N GLY A 123 -9.31 4.60 5.90
CA GLY A 123 -10.38 4.96 6.81
C GLY A 123 -9.99 4.94 8.27
N PHE A 124 -11.00 5.22 9.08
CA PHE A 124 -10.93 5.17 10.52
C PHE A 124 -11.67 3.92 11.02
N ALA A 125 -11.01 3.16 11.88
CA ALA A 125 -11.62 2.10 12.66
C ALA A 125 -11.28 2.31 14.13
N ALA A 126 -12.29 2.28 15.00
CA ALA A 126 -12.04 2.23 16.43
C ALA A 126 -11.38 0.88 16.81
N PRO A 127 -10.64 0.81 17.93
CA PRO A 127 -10.01 -0.44 18.36
C PRO A 127 -11.02 -1.58 18.50
N GLY A 128 -10.80 -2.68 17.78
CA GLY A 128 -11.68 -3.85 17.80
C GLY A 128 -12.91 -3.73 16.90
N GLU A 129 -13.09 -2.63 16.19
CA GLU A 129 -14.19 -2.42 15.24
C GLU A 129 -13.73 -2.61 13.78
N SER A 130 -14.72 -2.80 12.90
CA SER A 130 -14.49 -2.65 11.46
C SER A 130 -14.36 -1.17 11.09
N LEU A 131 -13.93 -0.89 9.86
CA LEU A 131 -13.90 0.48 9.33
C LEU A 131 -15.26 1.17 9.52
N THR A 132 -15.27 2.21 10.36
CA THR A 132 -16.46 3.02 10.68
C THR A 132 -16.66 4.09 9.63
N ILE A 133 -15.56 4.66 9.13
CA ILE A 133 -15.54 5.65 8.04
C ILE A 133 -14.48 5.20 7.04
N SER A 134 -14.81 5.26 5.76
CA SER A 134 -13.89 4.86 4.69
C SER A 134 -14.00 5.79 3.50
N GLU A 135 -12.86 6.13 2.92
CA GLU A 135 -12.76 6.91 1.69
C GLU A 135 -11.86 6.19 0.68
N PRO A 136 -12.25 6.15 -0.61
CA PRO A 136 -11.40 5.59 -1.64
C PRO A 136 -10.15 6.46 -1.77
N THR A 137 -8.98 5.86 -1.63
CA THR A 137 -7.72 6.60 -1.72
C THR A 137 -7.04 6.43 -3.07
N MET A 138 -7.10 5.24 -3.68
CA MET A 138 -6.48 5.02 -4.98
C MET A 138 -6.92 3.72 -5.66
N GLN A 139 -6.92 3.71 -6.99
CA GLN A 139 -6.90 2.47 -7.77
C GLN A 139 -5.64 2.45 -8.62
N ILE A 140 -4.91 1.34 -8.58
CA ILE A 140 -3.65 1.14 -9.28
C ILE A 140 -3.81 -0.02 -10.25
N ARG A 141 -3.71 0.29 -11.54
CA ARG A 141 -3.84 -0.65 -12.65
C ARG A 141 -2.51 -1.33 -12.95
N HIS A 142 -2.56 -2.45 -13.67
CA HIS A 142 -1.39 -3.27 -13.94
C HIS A 142 -0.23 -2.51 -14.61
N ASP A 143 -0.56 -1.63 -15.55
CA ASP A 143 0.36 -0.77 -16.29
C ASP A 143 0.99 0.34 -15.45
N GLU A 144 0.38 0.68 -14.32
CA GLU A 144 0.92 1.63 -13.34
C GLU A 144 1.92 0.97 -12.36
N PHE A 145 2.05 -0.37 -12.40
CA PHE A 145 3.11 -1.06 -11.67
C PHE A 145 4.44 -1.00 -12.41
N VAL A 146 5.50 -0.68 -11.67
CA VAL A 146 6.87 -0.78 -12.15
C VAL A 146 7.37 -2.21 -11.98
N LYS A 147 7.78 -2.83 -13.09
CA LYS A 147 8.46 -4.12 -13.08
C LYS A 147 9.88 -3.96 -12.55
N VAL A 148 10.18 -4.61 -11.43
CA VAL A 148 11.51 -4.55 -10.80
C VAL A 148 12.42 -5.62 -11.40
N PRO A 149 13.60 -5.25 -11.94
CA PRO A 149 14.55 -6.22 -12.47
C PRO A 149 15.12 -7.09 -11.33
N ILE A 150 15.11 -8.40 -11.54
CA ILE A 150 15.73 -9.35 -10.61
C ILE A 150 17.24 -9.32 -10.88
N ARG A 151 18.01 -8.64 -10.02
CA ARG A 151 19.47 -8.72 -10.08
C ARG A 151 19.88 -10.16 -9.78
N LYS A 152 20.45 -10.87 -10.76
CA LYS A 152 21.20 -12.10 -10.50
C LYS A 152 22.42 -11.71 -9.67
N ARG A 153 22.52 -12.18 -8.42
CA ARG A 153 23.79 -12.13 -7.69
C ARG A 153 24.78 -12.97 -8.51
N LYS A 154 25.87 -12.35 -8.96
CA LYS A 154 27.03 -13.05 -9.51
C LYS A 154 27.72 -13.79 -8.38
#